data_AF-A0A453ARM1-F1
#
_entry.id   AF-A0A453ARM1-F1
#
_cell.length_a   1.000
_cell.length_b   1.000
_cell.length_c   1.000
_cell.angle_alpha   90.00
_cell.angle_beta   90.00
_cell.angle_gamma   90.00
#
_symmetry.space_group_name_H-M   'P 1'
#
loop_
_entity.id
_entity.type
_entity.pdbx_description
1 polymer ?
#
loop_
_entity_poly.entity_id
_entity_poly.type
_entity_poly.pdbx_seq_one_letter_code
_entity_poly.pdbx_strand_id
1 'polypeptide(L)'
;GTLLSQTATSHCRCNKSVCYHMARAHLSTDSSGIDQPKESAEELYQKMLKSVEAQTMPPNAWLWSMISSCSSEEDIKLLFQILQKLRIFRLSNLRINANFNDHLCMKVSEACARVGVLDYGLKVLWNHNVYGITPTIGSAHYLLQHAKEHNDTKLMEKIMQVLRRNSLPLQPGTADIVFSICYNTDRWDLLSKYAARFVQAGVKLRRTAFDVWMEFAAKVGDSQSIWNINSLRGKSIKHYTLTSGFACVKGSLLERRPENAAATIKLLHKHLPDQKKPFVKDELQKLVAEWPTEVIKRQKKDDRKAMEEALIEDIPKMISSMAKSGLDISVDLDKLTRQPEAA
;
A
#
# COMPACT_ATOMS: atom_id res chain seq x y z
N GLY A 1 20.60 -19.62 60.84
CA GLY A 1 21.02 -18.52 59.96
C GLY A 1 21.17 -19.07 58.57
N THR A 2 20.13 -18.94 57.76
CA THR A 2 20.06 -19.49 56.41
C THR A 2 19.55 -18.38 55.53
N LEU A 3 20.47 -17.77 54.76
CA LEU A 3 20.20 -16.62 53.91
C LEU A 3 19.43 -17.06 52.67
N LEU A 4 18.18 -16.59 52.61
CA LEU A 4 17.32 -16.55 51.44
C LEU A 4 17.95 -15.65 50.36
N SER A 5 18.03 -16.14 49.12
CA SER A 5 17.99 -15.27 47.95
C SER A 5 17.07 -15.89 46.91
N GLN A 6 15.83 -15.41 46.92
CA GLN A 6 14.87 -15.56 45.84
C GLN A 6 15.25 -14.53 44.77
N THR A 7 15.45 -14.97 43.52
CA THR A 7 15.36 -14.08 42.36
C THR A 7 14.30 -14.61 41.43
N ALA A 8 13.20 -13.86 41.39
CA ALA A 8 12.01 -14.12 40.62
C ALA A 8 12.28 -13.96 39.12
N THR A 9 11.76 -14.92 38.37
CA THR A 9 11.50 -14.85 36.94
C THR A 9 10.54 -13.70 36.62
N SER A 10 10.94 -12.76 35.78
CA SER A 10 10.02 -11.82 35.13
C SER A 10 10.03 -12.02 33.61
N HIS A 11 9.05 -12.79 33.17
CA HIS A 11 8.71 -13.01 31.78
C HIS A 11 7.97 -11.76 31.27
N CYS A 12 8.68 -10.78 30.69
CA CYS A 12 8.04 -9.62 30.10
C CYS A 12 7.63 -9.92 28.64
N ARG A 13 6.49 -10.59 28.47
CA ARG A 13 5.76 -10.62 27.20
C ARG A 13 5.21 -9.23 26.90
N CYS A 14 5.70 -8.57 25.85
CA CYS A 14 5.00 -7.44 25.25
C CYS A 14 4.68 -7.76 23.78
N ASN A 15 3.69 -8.62 23.57
CA ASN A 15 2.97 -8.69 22.30
C ASN A 15 1.96 -7.54 22.26
N LYS A 16 2.31 -6.44 21.60
CA LYS A 16 1.32 -5.46 21.12
C LYS A 16 1.49 -5.31 19.62
N SER A 17 0.72 -6.13 18.89
CA SER A 17 0.39 -5.88 17.49
C SER A 17 -0.46 -4.62 17.42
N VAL A 18 0.15 -3.48 17.14
CA VAL A 18 -0.57 -2.23 16.86
C VAL A 18 -1.11 -2.31 15.44
N CYS A 19 -2.34 -2.83 15.29
CA CYS A 19 -3.14 -2.60 14.10
C CYS A 19 -3.62 -1.15 14.12
N TYR A 20 -3.07 -0.31 13.23
CA TYR A 20 -3.66 0.99 12.92
C TYR A 20 -4.98 0.78 12.16
N HIS A 21 -6.08 0.60 12.90
CA HIS A 21 -7.42 0.79 12.35
C HIS A 21 -7.73 2.29 12.39
N MET A 22 -7.83 2.92 11.22
CA MET A 22 -8.48 4.22 11.10
C MET A 22 -9.97 4.01 11.39
N ALA A 23 -10.38 4.22 12.64
CA ALA A 23 -11.79 4.28 13.02
C ALA A 23 -12.36 5.62 12.54
N ARG A 24 -13.30 5.57 11.61
CA ARG A 24 -14.12 6.70 11.19
C ARG A 24 -15.21 6.90 12.26
N ALA A 25 -14.94 7.75 13.25
CA ALA A 25 -15.93 8.13 14.24
C ALA A 25 -16.67 9.39 13.76
N HIS A 26 -17.93 9.22 13.39
CA HIS A 26 -18.88 10.34 13.31
C HIS A 26 -19.32 10.66 14.74
N LEU A 27 -18.74 11.71 15.33
CA LEU A 27 -19.23 12.33 16.55
C LEU A 27 -19.52 13.79 16.21
N SER A 28 -20.78 14.06 15.89
CA SER A 28 -21.33 15.41 15.85
C SER A 28 -21.65 15.78 17.30
N THR A 29 -21.01 16.82 17.80
CA THR A 29 -21.47 17.55 18.99
C THR A 29 -21.19 19.01 18.68
N ASP A 30 -22.27 19.75 18.43
CA ASP A 30 -22.24 21.18 18.16
C ASP A 30 -21.67 21.92 19.38
N SER A 31 -20.45 22.42 19.26
CA SER A 31 -19.96 23.49 20.12
C SER A 31 -20.00 24.78 19.31
N SER A 32 -20.87 25.69 19.73
CA SER A 32 -21.05 27.05 19.22
C SER A 32 -19.74 27.70 18.79
N GLY A 33 -19.64 28.03 17.51
CA GLY A 33 -18.49 28.70 16.92
C GLY A 33 -18.28 30.08 17.51
N ILE A 34 -17.18 30.23 18.26
CA ILE A 34 -16.45 31.48 18.33
C ILE A 34 -15.30 31.31 17.32
N ASP A 35 -15.43 31.92 16.15
CA ASP A 35 -14.36 32.05 15.17
C ASP A 35 -13.23 32.87 15.81
N GLN A 36 -12.29 32.19 16.48
CA GLN A 36 -10.98 32.76 16.71
C GLN A 36 -10.26 32.85 15.35
N PRO A 37 -9.61 33.98 15.01
CA PRO A 37 -8.80 34.06 13.80
C PRO A 37 -7.78 32.92 13.82
N LYS A 38 -7.85 32.03 12.83
CA LYS A 38 -6.89 30.95 12.68
C LYS A 38 -5.55 31.60 12.29
N GLU A 39 -4.65 31.73 13.26
CA GLU A 39 -3.34 32.37 13.08
C GLU A 39 -2.60 31.75 11.89
N SER A 40 -2.02 32.61 11.05
CA SER A 40 -1.32 32.15 9.85
C SER A 40 -0.01 31.43 10.21
N ALA A 41 0.51 30.61 9.30
CA ALA A 41 1.79 29.94 9.52
C ALA A 41 2.94 30.95 9.71
N GLU A 42 2.89 32.09 9.02
CA GLU A 42 3.85 33.19 9.16
C GLU A 42 3.76 33.86 10.54
N GLU A 43 2.55 34.16 11.03
CA GLU A 43 2.36 34.75 12.37
C GLU A 43 2.89 33.82 13.46
N LEU A 44 2.59 32.53 13.38
CA LEU A 44 3.07 31.51 14.31
C LEU A 44 4.61 31.36 14.24
N TYR A 45 5.18 31.42 13.04
CA TYR A 45 6.63 31.45 12.84
C TYR A 45 7.26 32.64 13.58
N GLN A 46 6.74 33.86 13.37
CA GLN A 46 7.28 35.06 13.99
C GLN A 46 7.17 35.05 15.52
N LYS A 47 6.05 34.53 16.06
CA LYS A 47 5.89 34.35 17.52
C LYS A 47 6.92 33.39 18.09
N MET A 48 7.10 32.22 17.47
CA MET A 48 8.09 31.24 17.91
C MET A 48 9.51 31.78 17.79
N LEU A 49 9.83 32.50 16.70
CA LEU A 49 11.14 33.11 16.50
C LEU A 49 11.48 34.09 17.62
N LYS A 50 10.56 35.01 17.95
CA LYS A 50 10.73 35.96 19.06
C LYS A 50 10.98 35.25 20.40
N SER A 51 10.25 34.16 20.69
CA SER A 51 10.48 33.38 21.91
C SER A 51 11.89 32.78 21.95
N VAL A 52 12.33 32.17 20.84
CA VAL A 52 13.67 31.56 20.74
C VAL A 52 14.78 32.60 20.87
N GLU A 53 14.62 33.78 20.26
CA GLU A 53 15.57 34.90 20.37
C GLU A 53 15.64 35.47 21.78
N ALA A 54 14.50 35.54 22.48
CA ALA A 54 14.42 35.87 23.90
C ALA A 54 14.93 34.74 24.83
N GLN A 55 15.46 33.63 24.26
CA GLN A 55 15.91 32.43 24.96
C GLN A 55 14.82 31.75 25.82
N THR A 56 13.57 31.92 25.43
CA THR A 56 12.40 31.31 26.08
C THR A 56 11.85 30.17 25.23
N MET A 57 11.33 29.12 25.90
CA MET A 57 10.73 27.99 25.20
C MET A 57 9.35 28.39 24.64
N PRO A 58 9.12 28.33 23.31
CA PRO A 58 7.79 28.54 22.79
C PRO A 58 6.84 27.40 23.18
N PRO A 59 5.56 27.69 23.45
CA PRO A 59 4.55 26.66 23.68
C PRO A 59 4.49 25.63 22.54
N ASN A 60 4.50 24.34 22.89
CA ASN A 60 4.43 23.25 21.91
C ASN A 60 3.19 23.35 20.99
N ALA A 61 2.08 23.90 21.50
CA ALA A 61 0.84 24.09 20.75
C ALA A 61 1.04 24.94 19.49
N TRP A 62 1.91 25.96 19.53
CA TRP A 62 2.15 26.84 18.38
C TRP A 62 2.75 26.08 17.19
N LEU A 63 3.67 25.14 17.46
CA LEU A 63 4.26 24.33 16.40
C LEU A 63 3.23 23.39 15.76
N TRP A 64 2.36 22.77 16.56
CA TRP A 64 1.26 21.95 16.02
C TRP A 64 0.29 22.78 15.18
N SER A 65 -0.10 23.97 15.66
CA SER A 65 -0.94 24.89 14.91
C SER A 65 -0.29 25.29 13.59
N MET A 66 1.01 25.57 13.57
CA MET A 66 1.75 25.95 12.36
C MET A 66 1.76 24.81 11.33
N ILE A 67 2.05 23.58 11.76
CA ILE A 67 2.00 22.40 10.88
C ILE A 67 0.60 22.22 10.27
N SER A 68 -0.44 22.52 11.04
CA SER A 68 -1.84 22.43 10.58
C SER A 68 -2.25 23.57 9.63
N SER A 69 -1.64 24.75 9.74
CA SER A 69 -1.98 25.93 8.95
C SER A 69 -1.15 26.06 7.66
N CYS A 70 -0.06 25.30 7.51
CA CYS A 70 0.71 25.28 6.26
C CYS A 70 -0.18 24.92 5.06
N SER A 71 -0.21 25.84 4.08
CA SER A 71 -0.99 25.73 2.84
C SER A 71 -0.20 26.09 1.57
N SER A 72 0.99 26.69 1.71
CA SER A 72 1.88 27.07 0.59
C SER A 72 3.30 26.50 0.75
N GLU A 73 4.09 26.58 -0.33
CA GLU A 73 5.51 26.19 -0.29
C GLU A 73 6.31 27.05 0.70
N GLU A 74 5.98 28.34 0.76
CA GLU A 74 6.54 29.33 1.67
C GLU A 74 6.29 28.94 3.12
N ASP A 75 5.09 28.48 3.47
CA ASP A 75 4.77 28.02 4.82
C ASP A 75 5.64 26.80 5.22
N ILE A 76 5.85 25.87 4.28
CA ILE A 76 6.71 24.70 4.53
C ILE A 76 8.17 25.14 4.71
N LYS A 77 8.65 26.12 3.92
CA LYS A 77 10.00 26.69 4.13
C LYS A 77 10.12 27.29 5.53
N LEU A 78 9.15 28.09 5.96
CA LEU A 78 9.12 28.67 7.32
C LEU A 78 9.07 27.59 8.40
N LEU A 79 8.27 26.53 8.20
CA LEU A 79 8.17 25.41 9.12
C LEU A 79 9.54 24.73 9.31
N PHE A 80 10.26 24.46 8.23
CA PHE A 80 11.59 23.84 8.33
C PHE A 80 12.62 24.78 8.95
N GLN A 81 12.56 26.08 8.68
CA GLN A 81 13.41 27.08 9.33
C GLN A 81 13.19 27.10 10.84
N ILE A 82 11.94 27.12 11.31
CA ILE A 82 11.67 27.13 12.76
C ILE A 82 12.03 25.80 13.41
N LEU A 83 11.80 24.65 12.76
CA LEU A 83 12.22 23.34 13.26
C LEU A 83 13.74 23.28 13.49
N GLN A 84 14.53 23.84 12.56
CA GLN A 84 15.97 23.93 12.71
C GLN A 84 16.37 24.82 13.91
N LYS A 85 15.77 26.01 14.03
CA LYS A 85 16.04 26.92 15.16
C LYS A 85 15.65 26.30 16.50
N LEU A 86 14.50 25.64 16.57
CA LEU A 86 14.05 24.91 17.75
C LEU A 86 14.97 23.73 18.08
N ARG A 87 15.48 23.01 17.08
CA ARG A 87 16.48 21.95 17.29
C ARG A 87 17.76 22.50 17.90
N ILE A 88 18.29 23.59 17.36
CA ILE A 88 19.49 24.26 17.89
C ILE A 88 19.23 24.72 19.33
N PHE A 89 18.13 25.44 19.58
CA PHE A 89 17.75 25.92 20.91
C PHE A 89 17.64 24.78 21.94
N ARG A 90 16.99 23.67 21.57
CA ARG A 90 16.90 22.48 22.42
C ARG A 90 18.27 21.90 22.76
N LEU A 91 19.20 21.89 21.81
CA LEU A 91 20.57 21.40 22.01
C LEU A 91 21.40 22.34 22.89
N SER A 92 21.45 23.63 22.55
CA SER A 92 22.33 24.61 23.20
C SER A 92 21.80 25.11 24.55
N ASN A 93 20.52 25.49 24.60
CA ASN A 93 19.96 26.18 25.76
C ASN A 93 19.36 25.18 26.76
N LEU A 94 18.74 24.11 26.27
CA LEU A 94 18.03 23.14 27.12
C LEU A 94 18.79 21.83 27.34
N ARG A 95 19.90 21.61 26.63
CA ARG A 95 20.72 20.38 26.67
C ARG A 95 19.91 19.11 26.34
N ILE A 96 18.86 19.23 25.53
CA ILE A 96 18.01 18.12 25.07
C ILE A 96 18.57 17.60 23.74
N ASN A 97 19.29 16.49 23.81
CA ASN A 97 19.91 15.87 22.63
C ASN A 97 18.94 15.08 21.77
N ALA A 98 17.82 14.64 22.34
CA ALA A 98 16.80 13.85 21.64
C ALA A 98 16.11 14.67 20.54
N ASN A 99 15.78 14.00 19.43
CA ASN A 99 14.98 14.56 18.35
C ASN A 99 13.55 14.92 18.81
N PHE A 100 12.75 15.49 17.91
CA PHE A 100 11.31 15.61 18.13
C PHE A 100 10.65 14.23 18.18
N ASN A 101 9.48 14.15 18.82
CA ASN A 101 8.73 12.90 18.90
C ASN A 101 8.24 12.44 17.52
N ASP A 102 8.00 11.14 17.38
CA ASP A 102 7.63 10.52 16.11
C ASP A 102 6.32 11.08 15.55
N HIS A 103 5.35 11.41 16.41
CA HIS A 103 4.07 11.96 15.99
C HIS A 103 4.23 13.32 15.29
N LEU A 104 5.11 14.19 15.81
CA LEU A 104 5.43 15.47 15.19
C LEU A 104 6.09 15.24 13.84
N CYS A 105 7.07 14.33 13.77
CA CYS A 105 7.77 13.98 12.54
C CYS A 105 6.81 13.45 11.46
N MET A 106 5.80 12.68 11.86
CA MET A 106 4.73 12.23 10.99
C MET A 106 3.87 13.40 10.48
N LYS A 107 3.44 14.31 11.36
CA LYS A 107 2.62 15.47 10.96
C LYS A 107 3.36 16.46 10.07
N VAL A 108 4.67 16.64 10.24
CA VAL A 108 5.49 17.42 9.30
C VAL A 108 5.49 16.77 7.92
N SER A 109 5.64 15.44 7.84
CA SER A 109 5.57 14.70 6.58
C SER A 109 4.19 14.81 5.92
N GLU A 110 3.12 14.70 6.72
CA GLU A 110 1.74 14.89 6.27
C GLU A 110 1.52 16.30 5.70
N ALA A 111 2.04 17.34 6.36
CA ALA A 111 1.96 18.71 5.85
C ALA A 111 2.71 18.87 4.51
N CYS A 112 3.92 18.30 4.38
CA CYS A 112 4.65 18.31 3.11
C CYS A 112 3.87 17.61 2.00
N ALA A 113 3.27 16.44 2.29
CA ALA A 113 2.44 15.70 1.35
C ALA A 113 1.16 16.46 0.97
N ARG A 114 0.51 17.10 1.95
CA ARG A 114 -0.74 17.86 1.75
C ARG A 114 -0.54 19.08 0.86
N VAL A 115 0.58 19.80 1.05
CA VAL A 115 0.91 20.99 0.22
C VAL A 115 1.53 20.58 -1.13
N GLY A 116 2.12 19.38 -1.23
CA GLY A 116 2.78 18.90 -2.44
C GLY A 116 4.27 19.26 -2.55
N VAL A 117 4.89 19.72 -1.45
CA VAL A 117 6.31 20.09 -1.40
C VAL A 117 7.17 18.87 -1.07
N LEU A 118 7.26 17.95 -2.03
CA LEU A 118 7.78 16.60 -1.81
C LEU A 118 9.29 16.55 -1.54
N ASP A 119 10.06 17.51 -2.05
CA ASP A 119 11.49 17.59 -1.75
C ASP A 119 11.76 17.80 -0.26
N TYR A 120 10.93 18.62 0.40
CA TYR A 120 10.97 18.77 1.86
C TYR A 120 10.45 17.50 2.56
N GLY A 121 9.42 16.86 2.02
CA GLY A 121 8.96 15.55 2.49
C GLY A 121 10.10 14.50 2.50
N LEU A 122 10.91 14.44 1.45
CA LEU A 122 12.05 13.53 1.40
C LEU A 122 13.13 13.86 2.45
N LYS A 123 13.32 15.14 2.81
CA LYS A 123 14.23 15.55 3.89
C LYS A 123 13.78 15.00 5.25
N VAL A 124 12.48 14.91 5.51
CA VAL A 124 11.92 14.30 6.74
C VAL A 124 12.41 12.85 6.90
N LEU A 125 12.63 12.15 5.79
CA LEU A 125 13.04 10.76 5.81
C LEU A 125 14.54 10.55 5.97
N TRP A 126 15.40 11.57 6.00
CA TRP A 126 16.85 11.41 6.15
C TRP A 126 17.27 11.05 7.59
N ASN A 127 18.21 10.12 7.74
CA ASN A 127 18.74 9.71 9.05
C ASN A 127 19.46 10.85 9.79
N HIS A 128 20.30 11.60 9.07
CA HIS A 128 20.98 12.77 9.61
C HIS A 128 20.15 14.01 9.29
N ASN A 129 19.26 14.37 10.21
CA ASN A 129 18.30 15.44 9.99
C ASN A 129 18.63 16.66 10.87
N VAL A 130 19.03 17.75 10.22
CA VAL A 130 19.36 19.03 10.88
C VAL A 130 18.15 19.69 11.55
N TYR A 131 16.93 19.31 11.15
CA TYR A 131 15.66 19.80 11.67
C TYR A 131 15.21 19.02 12.92
N GLY A 132 16.01 18.07 13.43
CA GLY A 132 15.66 17.27 14.60
C GLY A 132 14.53 16.28 14.38
N ILE A 133 14.26 15.92 13.12
CA ILE A 133 13.22 14.96 12.74
C ILE A 133 13.80 13.55 12.73
N THR A 134 13.05 12.58 13.27
CA THR A 134 13.40 11.16 13.18
C THR A 134 12.65 10.53 12.02
N PRO A 135 13.33 9.85 11.08
CA PRO A 135 12.67 9.21 9.96
C PRO A 135 11.93 7.96 10.42
N THR A 136 10.64 7.87 10.06
CA THR A 136 9.79 6.73 10.41
C THR A 136 9.07 6.20 9.18
N ILE A 137 8.63 4.94 9.24
CA ILE A 137 7.76 4.37 8.21
C ILE A 137 6.42 5.11 8.14
N GLY A 138 5.90 5.61 9.27
CA GLY A 138 4.69 6.43 9.30
C GLY A 138 4.84 7.71 8.48
N SER A 139 5.95 8.43 8.62
CA SER A 139 6.25 9.61 7.79
C SER A 139 6.33 9.24 6.31
N ALA A 140 6.95 8.11 5.98
CA ALA A 140 7.06 7.64 4.60
C ALA A 140 5.69 7.23 4.01
N HIS A 141 4.78 6.70 4.82
CA HIS A 141 3.43 6.33 4.37
C HIS A 141 2.63 7.54 3.89
N TYR A 142 2.75 8.71 4.53
CA TYR A 142 2.10 9.93 4.02
C TYR A 142 2.60 10.30 2.62
N LEU A 143 3.90 10.21 2.37
CA LEU A 143 4.48 10.51 1.07
C LEU A 143 4.12 9.44 0.02
N LEU A 144 4.11 8.16 0.42
CA LEU A 144 3.69 7.06 -0.46
C LEU A 144 2.20 7.12 -0.79
N GLN A 145 1.37 7.56 0.16
CA GLN A 145 -0.07 7.75 -0.07
C GLN A 145 -0.32 8.90 -1.06
N HIS A 146 0.42 10.00 -0.92
CA HIS A 146 0.42 11.07 -1.94
C HIS A 146 0.88 10.54 -3.32
N ALA A 147 1.95 9.74 -3.36
CA ALA A 147 2.41 9.10 -4.60
C ALA A 147 1.32 8.20 -5.22
N LYS A 148 0.55 7.50 -4.40
CA LYS A 148 -0.58 6.66 -4.82
C LYS A 148 -1.73 7.46 -5.41
N GLU A 149 -2.11 8.56 -4.77
CA GLU A 149 -3.19 9.44 -5.25
C GLU A 149 -2.87 10.04 -6.62
N HIS A 150 -1.58 10.32 -6.88
CA HIS A 150 -1.12 10.91 -8.14
C HIS A 150 -0.54 9.88 -9.13
N ASN A 151 -0.58 8.58 -8.79
CA ASN A 151 0.05 7.51 -9.58
C ASN A 151 1.53 7.81 -9.94
N ASP A 152 2.28 8.47 -9.04
CA ASP A 152 3.65 8.88 -9.27
C ASP A 152 4.64 7.76 -8.91
N THR A 153 5.01 6.97 -9.92
CA THR A 153 6.02 5.91 -9.79
C THR A 153 7.41 6.44 -9.49
N LYS A 154 7.79 7.62 -10.00
CA LYS A 154 9.13 8.19 -9.79
C LYS A 154 9.31 8.60 -8.34
N LEU A 155 8.30 9.24 -7.75
CA LEU A 155 8.28 9.58 -6.33
C LEU A 155 8.31 8.32 -5.46
N MET A 156 7.49 7.32 -5.79
CA MET A 156 7.51 6.03 -5.08
C MET A 156 8.91 5.40 -5.08
N GLU A 157 9.59 5.36 -6.23
CA GLU A 157 10.95 4.81 -6.32
C GLU A 157 11.96 5.63 -5.49
N LYS A 158 11.89 6.97 -5.52
CA LYS A 158 12.71 7.85 -4.68
C LYS A 158 12.50 7.56 -3.19
N ILE A 159 11.25 7.45 -2.74
CA ILE A 159 10.92 7.13 -1.34
C ILE A 159 11.47 5.75 -0.98
N MET A 160 11.23 4.72 -1.81
CA MET A 160 11.71 3.36 -1.56
C MET A 160 13.25 3.23 -1.57
N GLN A 161 13.94 4.13 -2.28
CA GLN A 161 15.39 4.27 -2.24
C GLN A 161 15.86 4.93 -0.94
N VAL A 162 15.21 6.00 -0.48
CA VAL A 162 15.53 6.64 0.81
C VAL A 162 15.29 5.68 1.97
N LEU A 163 14.16 4.96 1.98
CA LEU A 163 13.88 3.91 2.96
C LEU A 163 14.98 2.84 3.00
N ARG A 164 15.51 2.45 1.83
CA ARG A 164 16.64 1.51 1.74
C ARG A 164 17.90 2.08 2.38
N ARG A 165 18.30 3.29 1.96
CA ARG A 165 19.53 3.95 2.44
C ARG A 165 19.53 4.11 3.94
N ASN A 166 18.36 4.37 4.51
CA ASN A 166 18.19 4.61 5.93
C ASN A 166 17.93 3.33 6.74
N SER A 167 17.94 2.16 6.09
CA SER A 167 17.68 0.86 6.72
C SER A 167 16.36 0.82 7.50
N LEU A 168 15.34 1.54 7.02
CA LEU A 168 14.03 1.56 7.66
C LEU A 168 13.29 0.23 7.40
N PRO A 169 12.64 -0.34 8.44
CA PRO A 169 12.03 -1.66 8.35
C PRO A 169 10.81 -1.64 7.41
N LEU A 170 10.80 -2.51 6.41
CA LEU A 170 9.66 -2.62 5.52
C LEU A 170 8.45 -3.23 6.25
N GLN A 171 7.31 -2.56 6.16
CA GLN A 171 6.05 -3.00 6.78
C GLN A 171 5.04 -3.49 5.73
N PRO A 172 4.08 -4.36 6.10
CA PRO A 172 3.06 -4.85 5.17
C PRO A 172 2.21 -3.75 4.52
N GLY A 173 1.88 -2.68 5.27
CA GLY A 173 1.16 -1.53 4.71
C GLY A 173 1.95 -0.78 3.63
N THR A 174 3.28 -0.81 3.70
CA THR A 174 4.15 -0.25 2.65
C THR A 174 4.01 -1.06 1.36
N ALA A 175 3.93 -2.39 1.47
CA ALA A 175 3.74 -3.26 0.33
C ALA A 175 2.37 -3.03 -0.33
N ASP A 176 1.31 -2.88 0.46
CA ASP A 176 -0.04 -2.58 -0.05
C ASP A 176 -0.04 -1.30 -0.91
N ILE A 177 0.60 -0.22 -0.45
CA ILE A 177 0.66 1.05 -1.18
C ILE A 177 1.51 0.92 -2.44
N VAL A 178 2.73 0.36 -2.32
CA VAL A 178 3.65 0.19 -3.46
C VAL A 178 3.06 -0.70 -4.55
N PHE A 179 2.42 -1.81 -4.17
CA PHE A 179 1.79 -2.72 -5.13
C PHE A 179 0.61 -2.05 -5.82
N SER A 180 -0.20 -1.27 -5.08
CA SER A 180 -1.30 -0.49 -5.65
C SER A 180 -0.79 0.51 -6.70
N ILE A 181 0.28 1.26 -6.41
CA ILE A 181 0.87 2.21 -7.36
C ILE A 181 1.32 1.49 -8.62
N CYS A 182 2.06 0.38 -8.46
CA CYS A 182 2.57 -0.38 -9.60
C CYS A 182 1.43 -0.97 -10.45
N TYR A 183 0.36 -1.46 -9.82
CA TYR A 183 -0.82 -1.97 -10.51
C TYR A 183 -1.54 -0.86 -11.30
N ASN A 184 -1.82 0.27 -10.66
CA ASN A 184 -2.52 1.40 -11.28
C ASN A 184 -1.73 2.02 -12.45
N THR A 185 -0.41 2.02 -12.38
CA THR A 185 0.48 2.55 -13.43
C THR A 185 0.93 1.51 -14.45
N ASP A 186 0.41 0.30 -14.33
CA ASP A 186 0.72 -0.81 -15.21
C ASP A 186 2.22 -1.19 -15.28
N ARG A 187 2.93 -1.05 -14.17
CA ARG A 187 4.37 -1.33 -14.04
C ARG A 187 4.64 -2.67 -13.36
N TRP A 188 4.49 -3.75 -14.13
CA TRP A 188 4.75 -5.13 -13.67
C TRP A 188 6.21 -5.36 -13.24
N ASP A 189 7.15 -4.72 -13.94
CA ASP A 189 8.58 -4.76 -13.66
C ASP A 189 8.90 -4.22 -12.25
N LEU A 190 8.29 -3.08 -11.89
CA LEU A 190 8.43 -2.49 -10.58
C LEU A 190 7.76 -3.34 -9.50
N LEU A 191 6.55 -3.85 -9.77
CA LEU A 191 5.85 -4.69 -8.81
C LEU A 191 6.69 -5.93 -8.48
N SER A 192 7.16 -6.65 -9.50
CA SER A 192 7.97 -7.86 -9.34
C SER A 192 9.26 -7.59 -8.55
N LYS A 193 9.96 -6.50 -8.89
CA LYS A 193 11.18 -6.04 -8.19
C LYS A 193 10.92 -5.78 -6.71
N TYR A 194 9.87 -5.02 -6.38
CA TYR A 194 9.56 -4.69 -5.00
C TYR A 194 8.99 -5.88 -4.23
N ALA A 195 8.17 -6.72 -4.86
CA ALA A 195 7.62 -7.91 -4.23
C ALA A 195 8.72 -8.89 -3.80
N ALA A 196 9.71 -9.14 -4.66
CA ALA A 196 10.89 -9.92 -4.29
C ALA A 196 11.62 -9.32 -3.08
N ARG A 197 11.78 -7.99 -3.04
CA ARG A 197 12.40 -7.28 -1.91
C ARG A 197 11.61 -7.42 -0.60
N PHE A 198 10.28 -7.34 -0.65
CA PHE A 198 9.43 -7.52 0.54
C PHE A 198 9.49 -8.95 1.07
N VAL A 199 9.49 -9.94 0.17
CA VAL A 199 9.61 -11.36 0.54
C VAL A 199 10.99 -11.66 1.13
N GLN A 200 12.07 -11.16 0.53
CA GLN A 200 13.44 -11.30 1.06
C GLN A 200 13.61 -10.64 2.43
N ALA A 201 12.93 -9.53 2.67
CA ALA A 201 12.91 -8.86 3.97
C ALA A 201 12.03 -9.58 5.02
N GLY A 202 11.43 -10.73 4.69
CA GLY A 202 10.60 -11.51 5.60
C GLY A 202 9.27 -10.83 5.97
N VAL A 203 8.81 -9.87 5.16
CA VAL A 203 7.58 -9.12 5.45
C VAL A 203 6.37 -10.03 5.29
N LYS A 204 5.55 -10.13 6.33
CA LYS A 204 4.27 -10.84 6.30
C LYS A 204 3.25 -10.05 5.48
N LEU A 205 3.23 -10.29 4.17
CA LEU A 205 2.30 -9.63 3.25
C LEU A 205 0.85 -9.90 3.65
N ARG A 206 0.03 -8.86 3.54
CA ARG A 206 -1.41 -8.95 3.79
C ARG A 206 -2.11 -9.59 2.58
N ARG A 207 -3.35 -10.02 2.81
CA ARG A 207 -4.22 -10.59 1.77
C ARG A 207 -4.36 -9.67 0.56
N THR A 208 -4.56 -8.38 0.81
CA THR A 208 -4.68 -7.32 -0.21
C THR A 208 -3.47 -7.25 -1.14
N ALA A 209 -2.25 -7.28 -0.59
CA ALA A 209 -1.02 -7.29 -1.38
C ALA A 209 -0.91 -8.54 -2.27
N PHE A 210 -1.27 -9.72 -1.74
CA PHE A 210 -1.30 -10.95 -2.55
C PHE A 210 -2.36 -10.89 -3.64
N ASP A 211 -3.56 -10.39 -3.33
CA ASP A 211 -4.65 -10.26 -4.30
C ASP A 211 -4.20 -9.39 -5.49
N VAL A 212 -3.65 -8.20 -5.22
CA VAL A 212 -3.13 -7.29 -6.26
C VAL A 212 -1.98 -7.94 -7.05
N TRP A 213 -1.05 -8.61 -6.38
CA TRP A 213 0.09 -9.25 -7.05
C TRP A 213 -0.35 -10.40 -7.97
N MET A 214 -1.25 -11.27 -7.49
CA MET A 214 -1.77 -12.39 -8.27
C MET A 214 -2.65 -11.92 -9.43
N GLU A 215 -3.47 -10.90 -9.21
CA GLU A 215 -4.30 -10.30 -10.26
C GLU A 215 -3.44 -9.69 -11.37
N PHE A 216 -2.38 -8.97 -11.00
CA PHE A 216 -1.46 -8.39 -11.99
C PHE A 216 -0.69 -9.48 -12.75
N ALA A 217 -0.25 -10.56 -12.07
CA ALA A 217 0.39 -11.69 -12.74
C ALA A 217 -0.54 -12.34 -13.77
N ALA A 218 -1.82 -12.51 -13.41
CA ALA A 218 -2.85 -13.04 -14.30
C ALA A 218 -3.18 -12.10 -15.46
N LYS A 219 -3.14 -10.78 -15.24
CA LYS A 219 -3.28 -9.76 -16.29
C LYS A 219 -2.12 -9.79 -17.30
N VAL A 220 -0.90 -10.01 -16.81
CA VAL A 220 0.32 -10.12 -17.63
C VAL A 220 0.38 -11.45 -18.39
N GLY A 221 -0.27 -12.49 -17.88
CA GLY A 221 -0.23 -13.82 -18.47
C GLY A 221 0.98 -14.66 -18.02
N ASP A 222 1.59 -14.31 -16.88
CA ASP A 222 2.74 -15.05 -16.34
C ASP A 222 2.26 -16.14 -15.38
N SER A 223 2.00 -17.33 -15.94
CA SER A 223 1.53 -18.51 -15.18
C SER A 223 2.53 -18.93 -14.10
N GLN A 224 3.83 -18.88 -14.38
CA GLN A 224 4.86 -19.24 -13.42
C GLN A 224 4.84 -18.31 -12.20
N SER A 225 4.71 -17.00 -12.41
CA SER A 225 4.55 -16.04 -11.33
C SER A 225 3.27 -16.29 -10.53
N ILE A 226 2.12 -16.58 -11.17
CA ILE A 226 0.87 -16.90 -10.47
C ILE A 226 1.08 -18.04 -9.46
N TRP A 227 1.72 -19.14 -9.87
CA TRP A 227 1.93 -20.30 -9.00
C TRP A 227 2.97 -20.04 -7.90
N ASN A 228 4.05 -19.34 -8.23
CA ASN A 228 5.04 -18.92 -7.25
C ASN A 228 4.39 -18.05 -6.15
N ILE A 229 3.56 -17.09 -6.54
CA ILE A 229 2.83 -16.22 -5.62
C ILE A 229 1.80 -17.03 -4.83
N ASN A 230 1.06 -17.94 -5.47
CA ASN A 230 0.06 -18.78 -4.80
C ASN A 230 0.71 -19.68 -3.72
N SER A 231 1.89 -20.22 -3.99
CA SER A 231 2.68 -20.98 -3.02
C SER A 231 3.11 -20.13 -1.82
N LEU A 232 3.62 -18.92 -2.06
CA LEU A 232 3.97 -17.97 -1.00
C LEU A 232 2.73 -17.54 -0.18
N ARG A 233 1.61 -17.30 -0.86
CA ARG A 233 0.33 -16.98 -0.23
C ARG A 233 -0.14 -18.13 0.65
N GLY A 234 -0.08 -19.37 0.17
CA GLY A 234 -0.50 -20.57 0.91
C GLY A 234 0.23 -20.77 2.24
N LYS A 235 1.49 -20.32 2.35
CA LYS A 235 2.25 -20.34 3.62
C LYS A 235 1.69 -19.38 4.68
N SER A 236 1.01 -18.32 4.25
CA SER A 236 0.60 -17.20 5.11
C SER A 236 -0.92 -17.10 5.28
N ILE A 237 -1.67 -17.46 4.24
CA ILE A 237 -3.12 -17.25 4.10
C ILE A 237 -3.74 -18.53 3.54
N LYS A 238 -4.57 -19.18 4.36
CA LYS A 238 -5.18 -20.48 4.06
C LYS A 238 -6.37 -20.39 3.09
N HIS A 239 -7.16 -19.31 3.17
CA HIS A 239 -8.38 -19.18 2.39
C HIS A 239 -8.16 -18.34 1.14
N TYR A 240 -8.71 -18.80 0.02
CA TYR A 240 -8.76 -18.05 -1.23
C TYR A 240 -9.76 -16.89 -1.11
N THR A 241 -9.37 -15.77 -1.69
CA THR A 241 -10.29 -14.68 -2.07
C THR A 241 -10.85 -14.97 -3.46
N LEU A 242 -11.88 -14.22 -3.85
CA LEU A 242 -12.39 -14.25 -5.23
C LEU A 242 -11.24 -13.93 -6.21
N THR A 243 -10.51 -12.83 -5.96
CA THR A 243 -9.37 -12.39 -6.78
C THR A 243 -8.27 -13.44 -6.90
N SER A 244 -7.74 -13.95 -5.77
CA SER A 244 -6.67 -14.95 -5.80
C SER A 244 -7.12 -16.30 -6.37
N GLY A 245 -8.39 -16.68 -6.17
CA GLY A 245 -8.99 -17.85 -6.78
C GLY A 245 -9.07 -17.72 -8.30
N PHE A 246 -9.63 -16.62 -8.81
CA PHE A 246 -9.72 -16.34 -10.24
C PHE A 246 -8.35 -16.14 -10.89
N ALA A 247 -7.35 -15.63 -10.18
CA ALA A 247 -5.97 -15.63 -10.68
C ALA A 247 -5.43 -17.06 -10.91
N CYS A 248 -5.76 -18.03 -10.04
CA CYS A 248 -5.39 -19.43 -10.25
C CYS A 248 -6.16 -20.09 -11.40
N VAL A 249 -7.43 -19.71 -11.62
CA VAL A 249 -8.24 -20.13 -12.78
C VAL A 249 -7.58 -19.66 -14.06
N LYS A 250 -7.25 -18.36 -14.14
CA LYS A 250 -6.51 -17.76 -15.24
C LYS A 250 -5.16 -18.47 -15.45
N GLY A 251 -4.42 -18.76 -14.38
CA GLY A 251 -3.18 -19.55 -14.43
C GLY A 251 -3.37 -20.95 -15.03
N SER A 252 -4.45 -21.66 -14.67
CA SER A 252 -4.75 -22.99 -15.22
C SER A 252 -5.12 -22.94 -16.70
N LEU A 253 -5.84 -21.90 -17.14
CA LEU A 253 -6.16 -21.66 -18.55
C LEU A 253 -4.89 -21.35 -19.36
N LEU A 254 -3.97 -20.56 -18.81
CA LEU A 254 -2.67 -20.29 -19.45
C LEU A 254 -1.81 -21.57 -19.61
N GLU A 255 -2.02 -22.58 -18.77
CA GLU A 255 -1.37 -23.89 -18.87
C GLU A 255 -2.13 -24.91 -19.73
N ARG A 256 -3.21 -24.51 -20.42
CA ARG A 256 -4.08 -25.40 -21.22
C ARG A 256 -4.73 -26.51 -20.37
N ARG A 257 -5.15 -26.17 -19.14
CA ARG A 257 -5.80 -27.11 -18.19
C ARG A 257 -7.19 -26.61 -17.79
N PRO A 258 -8.18 -26.61 -18.71
CA PRO A 258 -9.52 -26.09 -18.44
C PRO A 258 -10.27 -26.88 -17.36
N GLU A 259 -10.00 -28.17 -17.18
CA GLU A 259 -10.61 -29.00 -16.14
C GLU A 259 -10.15 -28.58 -14.73
N ASN A 260 -8.86 -28.25 -14.59
CA ASN A 260 -8.31 -27.75 -13.32
C ASN A 260 -8.86 -26.36 -13.00
N ALA A 261 -9.05 -25.52 -14.02
CA ALA A 261 -9.69 -24.22 -13.88
C ALA A 261 -11.13 -24.37 -13.36
N ALA A 262 -11.91 -25.29 -13.94
CA ALA A 262 -13.26 -25.62 -13.52
C ALA A 262 -13.32 -26.15 -12.07
N ALA A 263 -12.41 -27.06 -11.71
CA ALA A 263 -12.32 -27.61 -10.35
C ALA A 263 -12.00 -26.52 -9.32
N THR A 264 -11.13 -25.56 -9.67
CA THR A 264 -10.78 -24.43 -8.82
C THR A 264 -11.99 -23.52 -8.56
N ILE A 265 -12.79 -23.22 -9.59
CA ILE A 265 -14.03 -22.42 -9.43
C ILE A 265 -15.03 -23.13 -8.54
N LYS A 266 -15.21 -24.45 -8.72
CA LYS A 266 -16.10 -25.25 -7.86
C LYS A 266 -15.65 -25.21 -6.39
N LEU A 267 -14.36 -25.38 -6.14
CA LEU A 267 -13.78 -25.30 -4.80
C LEU A 267 -13.99 -23.91 -4.20
N LEU A 268 -13.73 -22.86 -4.98
CA LEU A 268 -13.93 -21.47 -4.58
C LEU A 268 -15.40 -21.20 -4.23
N HIS A 269 -16.34 -21.61 -5.08
CA HIS A 269 -17.77 -21.44 -4.87
C HIS A 269 -18.28 -22.18 -3.62
N LYS A 270 -17.74 -23.37 -3.33
CA LYS A 270 -18.06 -24.15 -2.12
C LYS A 270 -17.62 -23.45 -0.83
N HIS A 271 -16.47 -22.78 -0.85
CA HIS A 271 -15.88 -22.15 0.35
C HIS A 271 -16.19 -20.65 0.49
N LEU A 272 -16.82 -20.03 -0.51
CA LEU A 272 -17.25 -18.64 -0.43
C LEU A 272 -18.52 -18.49 0.43
N PRO A 273 -18.63 -17.43 1.25
CA PRO A 273 -19.88 -17.07 1.91
C PRO A 273 -21.00 -16.84 0.89
N ASP A 274 -22.24 -17.16 1.24
CA ASP A 274 -23.39 -17.06 0.32
C ASP A 274 -23.55 -15.67 -0.29
N GLN A 275 -23.30 -14.62 0.49
CA GLN A 275 -23.31 -13.23 0.04
C GLN A 275 -22.32 -12.95 -1.11
N LYS A 276 -21.26 -13.75 -1.24
CA LYS A 276 -20.22 -13.57 -2.27
C LYS A 276 -20.37 -14.49 -3.47
N LYS A 277 -21.25 -15.48 -3.40
CA LYS A 277 -21.50 -16.44 -4.49
C LYS A 277 -22.00 -15.77 -5.78
N PRO A 278 -22.88 -14.74 -5.74
CA PRO A 278 -23.30 -14.04 -6.95
C PRO A 278 -22.13 -13.44 -7.74
N PHE A 279 -21.11 -12.88 -7.05
CA PHE A 279 -19.95 -12.27 -7.70
C PHE A 279 -19.08 -13.26 -8.49
N VAL A 280 -19.24 -14.58 -8.27
CA VAL A 280 -18.56 -15.59 -9.09
C VAL A 280 -19.03 -15.50 -10.54
N LYS A 281 -20.33 -15.24 -10.77
CA LYS A 281 -20.87 -15.05 -12.12
C LYS A 281 -20.28 -13.80 -12.76
N ASP A 282 -20.19 -12.69 -12.01
CA ASP A 282 -19.65 -11.43 -12.52
C ASP A 282 -18.18 -11.58 -12.93
N GLU A 283 -17.36 -12.23 -12.09
CA GLU A 283 -15.95 -12.48 -12.40
C GLU A 283 -15.75 -13.48 -13.54
N LEU A 284 -16.64 -14.46 -13.69
CA LEU A 284 -16.66 -15.33 -14.88
C LEU A 284 -16.96 -14.54 -16.15
N GLN A 285 -17.94 -13.64 -16.10
CA GLN A 285 -18.29 -12.82 -17.26
C GLN A 285 -17.13 -11.90 -17.65
N LYS A 286 -16.42 -11.30 -16.68
CA LYS A 286 -15.19 -10.53 -16.93
C LYS A 286 -14.06 -11.39 -17.48
N LEU A 287 -13.89 -12.62 -16.98
CA LEU A 287 -12.90 -13.57 -17.48
C LEU A 287 -13.13 -13.91 -18.95
N VAL A 288 -14.38 -13.99 -19.40
CA VAL A 288 -14.72 -14.26 -20.81
C VAL A 288 -14.59 -13.00 -21.67
N ALA A 289 -15.13 -11.86 -21.21
CA ALA A 289 -15.26 -10.67 -22.04
C ALA A 289 -14.00 -9.78 -22.08
N GLU A 290 -13.29 -9.63 -20.96
CA GLU A 290 -12.23 -8.62 -20.81
C GLU A 290 -10.84 -9.26 -20.86
N TRP A 291 -10.62 -10.28 -20.03
CA TRP A 291 -9.30 -10.85 -19.77
C TRP A 291 -8.56 -11.38 -21.02
N PRO A 292 -9.19 -12.09 -21.99
CA PRO A 292 -8.48 -12.61 -23.16
C PRO A 292 -7.85 -11.48 -23.96
N THR A 293 -8.59 -10.37 -24.15
CA THR A 293 -8.07 -9.22 -24.89
C THR A 293 -6.92 -8.52 -24.14
N GLU A 294 -6.95 -8.48 -22.81
CA GLU A 294 -5.89 -7.88 -22.01
C GLU A 294 -4.59 -8.70 -22.05
N VAL A 295 -4.71 -10.03 -21.89
CA VAL A 295 -3.54 -10.92 -21.82
C VAL A 295 -2.85 -11.06 -23.17
N ILE A 296 -3.62 -11.16 -24.27
CA ILE A 296 -3.08 -11.25 -25.64
C ILE A 296 -2.30 -9.98 -25.99
N LYS A 297 -2.79 -8.78 -25.62
CA LYS A 297 -2.08 -7.52 -25.88
C LYS A 297 -0.68 -7.47 -25.28
N ARG A 298 -0.45 -8.19 -24.18
CA ARG A 298 0.83 -8.23 -23.45
C ARG A 298 1.79 -9.31 -23.92
N GLN A 299 1.31 -10.28 -24.70
CA GLN A 299 2.18 -11.29 -25.30
C GLN A 299 3.03 -10.72 -26.43
N LYS A 300 4.16 -11.38 -26.66
CA LYS A 300 5.01 -11.16 -27.85
C LYS A 300 4.17 -11.42 -29.10
N LYS A 301 4.45 -10.67 -30.18
CA LYS A 301 3.66 -10.71 -31.42
C LYS A 301 3.48 -12.13 -31.97
N ASP A 302 4.52 -12.94 -31.88
CA ASP A 302 4.55 -14.30 -32.43
C ASP A 302 3.64 -15.27 -31.63
N ASP A 303 3.49 -15.02 -30.31
CA ASP A 303 2.71 -15.87 -29.41
C ASP A 303 1.22 -15.48 -29.34
N ARG A 304 0.84 -14.31 -29.89
CA ARG A 304 -0.52 -13.76 -29.76
C ARG A 304 -1.59 -14.66 -30.38
N LYS A 305 -1.36 -15.14 -31.61
CA LYS A 305 -2.32 -15.99 -32.32
C LYS A 305 -2.53 -17.32 -31.61
N ALA A 306 -1.43 -17.96 -31.21
CA ALA A 306 -1.48 -19.22 -30.47
C ALA A 306 -2.21 -19.06 -29.12
N MET A 307 -1.99 -17.94 -28.41
CA MET A 307 -2.71 -17.66 -27.18
C MET A 307 -4.20 -17.37 -27.41
N GLU A 308 -4.54 -16.67 -28.48
CA GLU A 308 -5.94 -16.38 -28.85
C GLU A 308 -6.70 -17.67 -29.16
N GLU A 309 -6.16 -18.52 -30.05
CA GLU A 309 -6.72 -19.83 -30.37
C GLU A 309 -6.87 -20.70 -29.13
N ALA A 310 -5.86 -20.68 -28.25
CA ALA A 310 -5.89 -21.45 -27.02
C ALA A 310 -7.02 -21.02 -26.07
N LEU A 311 -7.21 -19.71 -25.89
CA LEU A 311 -8.24 -19.17 -25.00
C LEU A 311 -9.65 -19.36 -25.58
N ILE A 312 -9.81 -19.22 -26.90
CA ILE A 312 -11.08 -19.50 -27.60
C ILE A 312 -11.50 -20.96 -27.41
N GLU A 313 -10.54 -21.88 -27.39
CA GLU A 313 -10.80 -23.31 -27.18
C GLU A 313 -11.02 -23.67 -25.69
N ASP A 314 -10.18 -23.17 -24.79
CA ASP A 314 -10.16 -23.65 -23.41
C ASP A 314 -11.23 -23.04 -22.51
N ILE A 315 -11.63 -21.79 -22.74
CA ILE A 315 -12.64 -21.12 -21.92
C ILE A 315 -14.01 -21.83 -22.04
N PRO A 316 -14.52 -22.16 -23.24
CA PRO A 316 -15.75 -22.95 -23.37
C PRO A 316 -15.64 -24.36 -22.78
N LYS A 317 -14.46 -25.01 -22.91
CA LYS A 317 -14.19 -26.32 -22.28
C LYS A 317 -14.27 -26.24 -20.76
N MET A 318 -13.70 -25.20 -20.16
CA MET A 318 -13.77 -24.95 -18.72
C MET A 318 -15.23 -24.83 -18.27
N ILE A 319 -16.04 -24.00 -18.94
CA ILE A 319 -17.46 -23.80 -18.60
C ILE A 319 -18.23 -25.11 -18.73
N SER A 320 -18.00 -25.86 -19.82
CA SER A 320 -18.62 -27.17 -20.04
C SER A 320 -18.24 -28.18 -18.94
N SER A 321 -16.97 -28.17 -18.50
CA SER A 321 -16.49 -29.02 -17.40
C SER A 321 -17.10 -28.64 -16.05
N MET A 322 -17.34 -27.35 -15.81
CA MET A 322 -18.04 -26.87 -14.60
C MET A 322 -19.49 -27.36 -14.57
N ALA A 323 -20.21 -27.23 -15.69
CA ALA A 323 -21.59 -27.70 -15.81
C ALA A 323 -21.70 -29.21 -15.58
N LYS A 324 -20.83 -30.01 -16.21
CA LYS A 324 -20.72 -31.46 -15.97
C LYS A 324 -20.45 -31.81 -14.51
N SER A 325 -19.76 -30.92 -13.79
CA SER A 325 -19.41 -31.10 -12.38
C SER A 325 -20.49 -30.59 -11.41
N GLY A 326 -21.66 -30.17 -11.92
CA GLY A 326 -22.80 -29.73 -11.13
C GLY A 326 -22.78 -28.26 -10.71
N LEU A 327 -21.96 -27.42 -11.36
CA LEU A 327 -21.98 -25.97 -11.19
C LEU A 327 -22.34 -25.32 -12.52
N ASP A 328 -23.64 -25.19 -12.77
CA ASP A 328 -24.17 -24.56 -13.98
C ASP A 328 -24.36 -23.05 -13.75
N ILE A 329 -23.43 -22.26 -14.28
CA ILE A 329 -23.49 -20.79 -14.26
C ILE A 329 -23.54 -20.35 -15.71
N SER A 330 -24.66 -19.74 -16.12
CA SER A 330 -24.81 -19.16 -17.45
C SER A 330 -23.86 -17.96 -17.63
N VAL A 331 -23.03 -18.02 -18.67
CA VAL A 331 -22.07 -16.99 -19.08
C VAL A 331 -22.20 -16.76 -20.58
N ASP A 332 -22.20 -15.49 -20.99
CA ASP A 332 -22.25 -15.11 -22.40
C ASP A 332 -20.88 -15.30 -23.05
N LEU A 333 -20.80 -16.27 -23.97
CA LEU A 333 -19.61 -16.65 -24.73
C LEU A 333 -19.45 -15.89 -26.05
N ASP A 334 -20.46 -15.16 -26.51
CA ASP A 334 -20.44 -14.49 -27.82
C ASP A 334 -19.34 -13.42 -27.88
N LYS A 335 -18.98 -12.88 -26.70
CA LYS A 335 -17.91 -11.89 -26.52
C LYS A 335 -16.49 -12.47 -26.60
N LEU A 336 -16.34 -13.80 -26.62
CA LEU A 336 -15.03 -14.46 -26.70
C LEU A 336 -14.44 -14.40 -28.11
N THR A 337 -15.31 -14.40 -29.13
CA THR A 337 -14.95 -14.28 -30.55
C THR A 337 -14.95 -12.82 -30.98
N ARG A 338 -13.78 -12.27 -31.32
CA ARG A 338 -13.75 -11.13 -32.23
C ARG A 338 -14.18 -11.64 -33.60
N GLN A 339 -15.30 -11.15 -34.12
CA GLN A 339 -15.51 -11.23 -35.56
C GLN A 339 -14.31 -10.55 -36.24
N PRO A 340 -13.70 -11.16 -37.28
CA PRO A 340 -12.72 -10.45 -38.08
C PRO A 340 -13.41 -9.19 -38.63
N GLU A 341 -12.89 -8.01 -38.30
CA GLU A 341 -13.24 -6.79 -39.04
C GLU A 341 -12.91 -7.09 -40.50
N ALA A 342 -13.96 -7.15 -41.33
CA ALA A 342 -13.84 -7.32 -42.77
C ALA A 342 -12.99 -6.16 -43.31
N ALA A 343 -12.01 -6.52 -44.14
CA ALA A 343 -11.02 -5.66 -44.76
C ALA A 343 -11.62 -4.49 -45.57
#